data_AF-A0ABD5TUM7-F1
#
_entry.id   AF-A0ABD5TUM7-F1
#
_cell.length_a   1.000
_cell.length_b   1.000
_cell.length_c   1.000
_cell.angle_alpha   90.00
_cell.angle_beta   90.00
_cell.angle_gamma   90.00
#
_symmetry.space_group_name_H-M   'P 1'
#
loop_
_entity.id
_entity.type
_entity.pdbx_description
1 polymer ?
#
loop_
_entity_poly.entity_id
_entity_poly.type
_entity_poly.pdbx_seq_one_letter_code
_entity_poly.pdbx_strand_id
1 'polypeptide(L)'
;MKRRLFLVPGVVVLLGLALFTVVFGPPATPSAVASMACFAVAGVVVLLAGLRASAAVGPSPVPWYVFAGVGDVALALGLLVNGAATVAHGEDTLVTAITVVASVPVLLFIGVDYLRGGVHLDVSVLE
;
A
#
# COMPACT_ATOMS: atom_id res chain seq x y z
N MET A 1 -1.86 -17.46 12.59
CA MET A 1 -1.04 -17.90 11.43
C MET A 1 -1.41 -17.22 10.11
N LYS A 2 -2.61 -16.65 9.96
CA LYS A 2 -3.06 -16.10 8.66
C LYS A 2 -2.47 -14.75 8.32
N ARG A 3 -1.94 -13.98 9.28
CA ARG A 3 -1.22 -12.71 8.99
C ARG A 3 -0.03 -12.87 8.04
N ARG A 4 0.55 -14.07 7.95
CA ARG A 4 1.62 -14.34 6.97
C ARG A 4 1.17 -14.16 5.53
N LEU A 5 -0.14 -14.14 5.26
CA LEU A 5 -0.69 -13.78 3.96
C LEU A 5 -0.28 -12.38 3.52
N PHE A 6 -0.04 -11.43 4.44
CA PHE A 6 0.45 -10.09 4.12
C PHE A 6 1.90 -10.08 3.60
N LEU A 7 2.67 -11.16 3.78
CA LEU A 7 4.00 -11.25 3.18
C LEU A 7 3.94 -11.24 1.66
N VAL A 8 2.91 -11.87 1.08
CA VAL A 8 2.75 -11.98 -0.37
C VAL A 8 2.59 -10.61 -1.02
N PRO A 9 1.58 -9.77 -0.68
CA PRO A 9 1.45 -8.45 -1.27
C PRO A 9 2.65 -7.55 -0.95
N GLY A 10 3.22 -7.62 0.25
CA GLY A 10 4.42 -6.84 0.61
C GLY A 10 5.62 -7.16 -0.30
N VAL A 11 5.91 -8.46 -0.50
CA VAL A 11 6.98 -8.91 -1.41
C VAL A 11 6.67 -8.55 -2.86
N VAL A 12 5.44 -8.78 -3.33
CA VAL A 12 5.04 -8.48 -4.71
C VAL A 12 5.20 -6.99 -5.02
N VAL A 13 4.76 -6.10 -4.12
CA VAL A 13 4.89 -4.65 -4.32
C VAL A 13 6.36 -4.23 -4.36
N LEU A 14 7.19 -4.72 -3.43
CA LEU A 14 8.61 -4.34 -3.37
C LEU A 14 9.41 -4.89 -4.57
N LEU A 15 9.17 -6.15 -4.95
CA LEU A 15 9.81 -6.74 -6.13
C LEU A 15 9.33 -6.08 -7.41
N GLY A 16 8.04 -5.77 -7.51
CA GLY A 16 7.48 -5.03 -8.64
C GLY A 16 8.12 -3.65 -8.78
N LEU A 17 8.29 -2.92 -7.68
CA LEU A 17 8.94 -1.61 -7.66
C LEU A 17 10.43 -1.72 -8.04
N ALA A 18 11.15 -2.70 -7.49
CA ALA A 18 12.55 -2.94 -7.83
C ALA A 18 12.72 -3.30 -9.31
N LEU A 19 11.90 -4.22 -9.82
CA LEU A 19 11.91 -4.62 -11.23
C LEU A 19 11.60 -3.43 -12.14
N PHE A 20 10.58 -2.64 -11.81
CA PHE A 20 10.23 -1.44 -12.56
C PHE A 20 11.40 -0.46 -12.63
N THR A 21 12.08 -0.23 -11.50
CA THR A 21 13.25 0.66 -11.43
C THR A 21 14.43 0.13 -12.23
N VAL A 22 14.66 -1.19 -12.24
CA VAL A 22 15.73 -1.82 -13.03
C VAL A 22 15.45 -1.73 -14.53
N VAL A 23 14.19 -1.91 -14.95
CA VAL A 23 13.80 -1.94 -16.37
C VAL A 23 13.69 -0.53 -16.96
N PHE A 24 13.06 0.39 -16.24
CA PHE A 24 12.73 1.73 -16.76
C PHE A 24 13.65 2.84 -16.21
N GLY A 25 14.51 2.52 -15.24
CA GLY A 25 15.37 3.48 -14.56
C GLY A 25 14.67 4.18 -13.38
N PRO A 26 15.40 5.07 -12.68
CA PRO A 26 14.86 5.82 -11.55
C PRO A 26 13.80 6.84 -11.99
N PRO A 27 12.83 7.18 -11.11
CA PRO A 27 11.79 8.15 -11.42
C PRO A 27 12.41 9.54 -11.65
N ALA A 28 12.03 10.18 -12.77
CA ALA A 28 12.52 11.51 -13.13
C ALA A 28 11.55 12.65 -12.77
N THR A 29 10.26 12.36 -12.56
CA THR A 29 9.24 13.36 -12.27
C THR A 29 8.83 13.33 -10.80
N PRO A 30 8.45 14.48 -10.21
CA PRO A 30 7.99 14.51 -8.81
C PRO A 30 6.82 13.59 -8.50
N SER A 31 5.87 13.43 -9.44
CA SER A 31 4.73 12.52 -9.29
C SER A 31 5.14 11.05 -9.31
N ALA A 32 6.11 10.67 -10.15
CA ALA A 32 6.68 9.32 -10.17
C ALA A 32 7.45 9.05 -8.86
N VAL A 33 8.25 10.00 -8.37
CA VAL A 33 8.94 9.87 -7.07
C VAL A 33 7.93 9.69 -5.93
N ALA A 34 6.88 10.51 -5.88
CA ALA A 34 5.85 10.44 -4.84
C ALA A 34 5.10 9.10 -4.86
N SER A 35 4.63 8.65 -6.03
CA SER A 35 3.94 7.36 -6.16
C SER A 35 4.84 6.17 -5.80
N MET A 36 6.10 6.17 -6.26
CA MET A 36 7.07 5.13 -5.90
C MET A 36 7.39 5.11 -4.40
N ALA A 37 7.51 6.29 -3.77
CA ALA A 37 7.71 6.38 -2.32
C ALA A 37 6.51 5.80 -1.57
N CYS A 38 5.28 6.12 -1.98
CA CYS A 38 4.06 5.55 -1.42
C CYS A 38 4.03 4.01 -1.56
N PHE A 39 4.36 3.48 -2.74
CA PHE A 39 4.42 2.03 -2.96
C PHE A 39 5.52 1.35 -2.15
N ALA A 40 6.68 1.98 -2.01
CA ALA A 40 7.76 1.48 -1.16
C ALA A 40 7.33 1.41 0.31
N VAL A 41 6.73 2.49 0.83
CA VAL A 41 6.17 2.53 2.19
C VAL A 41 5.14 1.42 2.36
N ALA A 42 4.18 1.31 1.43
CA ALA A 42 3.15 0.28 1.46
C ALA A 42 3.75 -1.13 1.53
N GLY A 43 4.67 -1.45 0.62
CA GLY A 43 5.33 -2.75 0.59
C GLY A 43 6.06 -3.09 1.89
N VAL A 44 6.81 -2.13 2.46
CA VAL A 44 7.54 -2.33 3.71
C VAL A 44 6.60 -2.56 4.89
N VAL A 45 5.61 -1.70 5.10
CA VAL A 45 4.73 -1.82 6.27
C VAL A 45 3.82 -3.04 6.20
N VAL A 46 3.34 -3.41 5.01
CA VAL A 46 2.56 -4.64 4.81
C VAL A 46 3.43 -5.89 5.07
N LEU A 47 4.69 -5.86 4.67
CA LEU A 47 5.64 -6.93 4.98
C LEU A 47 5.91 -7.03 6.49
N LEU A 48 6.05 -5.90 7.19
CA LEU A 48 6.16 -5.86 8.65
C LEU A 48 4.91 -6.44 9.33
N ALA A 49 3.71 -6.12 8.83
CA ALA A 49 2.45 -6.67 9.33
C ALA A 49 2.40 -8.20 9.22
N GLY A 50 3.00 -8.78 8.18
CA GLY A 50 3.09 -10.23 8.01
C GLY A 50 4.15 -10.91 8.89
N LEU A 51 5.24 -10.20 9.22
CA LEU A 51 6.38 -10.74 9.97
C LEU A 51 6.21 -10.65 11.48
N ARG A 52 5.59 -9.58 11.99
CA ARG A 52 5.54 -9.26 13.43
C ARG A 52 4.09 -9.09 13.88
N ALA A 53 3.76 -9.68 15.04
CA ALA A 53 2.44 -9.50 15.67
C ALA A 53 2.25 -8.07 16.20
N SER A 54 3.35 -7.47 16.68
CA SER A 54 3.44 -6.08 17.08
C SER A 54 4.88 -5.60 16.92
N ALA A 55 5.07 -4.29 16.78
CA ALA A 55 6.38 -3.66 16.80
C ALA A 55 6.36 -2.46 17.75
N ALA A 56 7.45 -2.27 18.50
CA ALA A 56 7.59 -1.10 19.36
C ALA A 56 7.87 0.14 18.50
N VAL A 57 7.00 1.13 18.58
CA VAL A 57 7.21 2.45 17.98
C VAL A 57 7.34 3.44 19.12
N GLY A 58 8.58 3.72 19.52
CA GLY A 58 8.87 4.45 20.76
C GLY A 58 8.41 3.65 21.99
N PRO A 59 7.67 4.27 22.94
CA PRO A 59 7.21 3.60 24.15
C PRO A 59 5.97 2.71 23.95
N SER A 60 5.32 2.77 22.79
CA SER A 60 4.03 2.13 22.56
C SER A 60 4.16 0.91 21.63
N PRO A 61 3.58 -0.25 22.00
CA PRO A 61 3.46 -1.38 21.09
C PRO A 61 2.38 -1.08 20.04
N VAL A 62 2.76 -1.09 18.76
CA VAL A 62 1.83 -0.94 17.64
C VAL A 62 1.49 -2.33 17.10
N PRO A 63 0.20 -2.70 17.02
CA PRO A 63 -0.21 -4.02 16.53
C PRO A 63 -0.08 -4.13 15.01
N TRP A 64 0.05 -5.37 14.51
CA TRP A 64 0.28 -5.68 13.10
C TRP A 64 -0.73 -5.03 12.14
N TYR A 65 -2.01 -4.97 12.52
CA TYR A 65 -3.08 -4.46 11.67
C TYR A 65 -2.94 -2.96 11.39
N VAL A 66 -2.31 -2.20 12.29
CA VAL A 66 -2.02 -0.78 12.03
C VAL A 66 -1.02 -0.64 10.89
N PHE A 67 0.00 -1.51 10.83
CA PHE A 67 0.95 -1.51 9.72
C PHE A 67 0.27 -1.92 8.40
N ALA A 68 -0.61 -2.93 8.42
CA ALA A 68 -1.41 -3.29 7.24
C ALA A 68 -2.27 -2.10 6.78
N GLY A 69 -2.95 -1.42 7.70
CA GLY A 69 -3.81 -0.28 7.37
C GLY A 69 -3.06 0.94 6.85
N VAL A 70 -1.90 1.28 7.43
CA VAL A 70 -1.00 2.30 6.86
C VAL A 70 -0.57 1.90 5.45
N GLY A 71 -0.32 0.62 5.23
CA GLY A 71 0.05 0.07 3.93
C GLY A 71 -1.02 0.27 2.86
N ASP A 72 -2.26 -0.09 3.18
CA ASP A 72 -3.40 0.08 2.26
C ASP A 72 -3.64 1.56 1.94
N VAL A 73 -3.55 2.45 2.94
CA VAL A 73 -3.66 3.90 2.73
C VAL A 73 -2.53 4.42 1.84
N ALA A 74 -1.29 4.03 2.11
CA ALA A 74 -0.14 4.43 1.30
C ALA A 74 -0.27 3.93 -0.15
N LEU A 75 -0.71 2.69 -0.35
CA LEU A 75 -0.95 2.12 -1.67
C LEU A 75 -2.05 2.90 -2.42
N ALA A 76 -3.14 3.22 -1.74
CA ALA A 76 -4.23 4.01 -2.31
C ALA A 76 -3.77 5.42 -2.73
N LEU A 77 -2.97 6.09 -1.90
CA LEU A 77 -2.39 7.40 -2.22
C LEU A 77 -1.43 7.32 -3.41
N GLY A 78 -0.58 6.28 -3.46
CA GLY A 78 0.32 6.06 -4.59
C GLY A 78 -0.43 5.85 -5.91
N LEU A 79 -1.52 5.06 -5.89
CA LEU A 79 -2.40 4.85 -7.04
C LEU A 79 -3.09 6.15 -7.46
N LEU A 80 -3.57 6.95 -6.51
CA LEU A 80 -4.23 8.22 -6.80
C LEU A 80 -3.27 9.22 -7.45
N VAL A 81 -2.05 9.35 -6.92
CA VAL A 81 -1.01 10.22 -7.49
C VAL A 81 -0.62 9.76 -8.90
N ASN A 82 -0.45 8.45 -9.08
CA ASN A 82 -0.13 7.89 -10.39
C ASN A 82 -1.26 8.13 -11.40
N GLY A 83 -2.51 7.85 -11.02
CA GLY A 83 -3.66 8.07 -11.90
C GLY A 83 -3.89 9.53 -12.26
N ALA A 84 -3.74 10.45 -11.30
CA ALA A 84 -3.82 11.88 -11.55
C ALA A 84 -2.75 12.33 -12.54
N ALA A 85 -1.53 11.79 -12.44
CA ALA A 85 -0.45 12.07 -13.39
C ALA A 85 -0.78 11.55 -14.80
N THR A 86 -1.27 10.31 -14.94
CA THR A 86 -1.66 9.75 -16.24
C THR A 86 -2.73 10.60 -16.94
N VAL A 87 -3.75 11.03 -16.20
CA VAL A 87 -4.81 11.92 -16.74
C VAL A 87 -4.22 13.26 -17.17
N ALA A 88 -3.32 13.85 -16.37
CA ALA A 88 -2.71 15.14 -16.69
C ALA A 88 -1.82 15.10 -17.95
N HIS A 89 -1.23 13.96 -18.28
CA HIS A 89 -0.38 13.79 -19.48
C HIS A 89 -1.16 13.31 -20.71
N GLY A 90 -2.48 13.09 -20.61
CA GLY A 90 -3.33 12.71 -21.75
C GLY A 90 -3.07 11.30 -22.30
N GLU A 91 -2.50 10.41 -21.50
CA GLU A 91 -2.26 9.00 -21.85
C GLU A 91 -3.56 8.19 -21.85
N ASP A 92 -3.56 6.95 -22.37
CA ASP A 92 -4.76 6.10 -22.40
C ASP A 92 -5.31 5.87 -20.99
N THR A 93 -6.44 6.52 -20.69
CA THR A 93 -6.91 6.75 -19.33
C THR A 93 -7.88 5.71 -18.82
N LEU A 94 -8.44 4.85 -19.68
CA LEU A 94 -9.58 4.01 -19.28
C LEU A 94 -9.18 2.94 -18.26
N VAL A 95 -8.09 2.21 -18.51
CA VAL A 95 -7.59 1.16 -17.60
C VAL A 95 -7.14 1.77 -16.27
N THR A 96 -6.42 2.90 -16.32
CA THR A 96 -5.97 3.61 -15.11
C THR A 96 -7.16 4.15 -14.32
N ALA A 97 -8.16 4.74 -14.98
CA ALA A 97 -9.37 5.23 -14.33
C ALA A 97 -10.14 4.10 -13.64
N ILE A 98 -10.37 2.97 -14.34
CA ILE A 98 -11.03 1.79 -13.75
C ILE A 98 -10.24 1.29 -12.54
N THR A 99 -8.91 1.17 -12.66
CA THR A 99 -8.05 0.72 -11.56
C THR A 99 -8.14 1.64 -10.34
N VAL A 100 -8.03 2.95 -10.55
CA VAL A 100 -8.11 3.94 -9.46
C VAL A 100 -9.49 3.91 -8.80
N VAL A 101 -10.56 3.93 -9.58
CA VAL A 101 -11.94 3.96 -9.06
C VAL A 101 -12.29 2.66 -8.33
N ALA A 102 -11.84 1.51 -8.82
CA ALA A 102 -12.10 0.22 -8.19
C ALA A 102 -11.25 -0.02 -6.94
N SER A 103 -9.97 0.40 -6.95
CA SER A 103 -9.02 0.05 -5.88
C SER A 103 -8.93 1.09 -4.78
N VAL A 104 -8.88 2.40 -5.10
CA VAL A 104 -8.59 3.45 -4.10
C VAL A 104 -9.65 3.50 -2.99
N PRO A 105 -10.97 3.53 -3.27
CA PRO A 105 -11.97 3.57 -2.20
C PRO A 105 -11.93 2.33 -1.31
N VAL A 106 -11.70 1.15 -1.90
CA VAL A 106 -11.64 -0.13 -1.19
C VAL A 106 -10.41 -0.16 -0.28
N LEU A 107 -9.24 0.20 -0.79
CA LEU A 107 -8.00 0.26 -0.01
C LEU A 107 -8.08 1.28 1.12
N LEU A 108 -8.64 2.47 0.87
CA LEU A 108 -8.85 3.47 1.92
C LEU A 108 -9.83 2.98 2.98
N PHE A 109 -10.92 2.33 2.59
CA PHE A 109 -11.88 1.77 3.52
C PHE A 109 -11.24 0.71 4.43
N ILE A 110 -10.57 -0.29 3.84
CA ILE A 110 -9.87 -1.35 4.58
C ILE A 110 -8.81 -0.74 5.50
N GLY A 111 -7.99 0.16 4.94
CA GLY A 111 -6.88 0.74 5.68
C GLY A 111 -7.34 1.58 6.87
N VAL A 112 -8.34 2.44 6.69
CA VAL A 112 -8.92 3.23 7.78
C VAL A 112 -9.60 2.33 8.82
N ASP A 113 -10.27 1.27 8.40
CA ASP A 113 -10.90 0.34 9.33
C ASP A 113 -9.87 -0.40 10.20
N TYR A 114 -8.77 -0.87 9.60
CA TYR A 114 -7.66 -1.46 10.33
C TYR A 114 -7.01 -0.46 11.30
N LEU A 115 -6.81 0.79 10.90
CA LEU A 115 -6.30 1.83 11.80
C LEU A 115 -7.22 2.08 13.00
N ARG A 116 -8.52 1.81 12.86
CA ARG A 116 -9.52 1.88 13.95
C ARG A 116 -9.65 0.59 14.75
N GLY A 117 -8.85 -0.42 14.46
CA GLY A 117 -8.86 -1.71 15.15
C GLY A 117 -9.78 -2.76 14.52
N GLY A 118 -10.24 -2.57 13.28
CA GLY A 118 -11.06 -3.56 12.57
C GLY A 118 -12.53 -3.54 13.00
N VAL A 119 -13.16 -2.36 13.03
CA VAL A 119 -14.55 -2.18 13.47
C VAL A 119 -15.52 -2.88 12.51
N HIS A 120 -15.22 -2.90 11.21
CA HIS A 120 -16.03 -3.53 10.18
C HIS A 120 -15.42 -4.86 9.70
N LEU A 121 -14.09 -4.95 9.65
CA LEU A 121 -13.34 -6.13 9.28
C LEU A 121 -12.61 -6.69 10.50
N ASP A 122 -13.12 -7.79 11.03
CA ASP A 122 -12.55 -8.43 12.22
C ASP A 122 -11.11 -8.89 11.98
N VAL A 123 -10.17 -8.16 12.58
CA VAL A 123 -8.74 -8.42 12.51
C VAL A 123 -8.33 -9.66 13.29
N SER A 124 -9.11 -10.10 14.28
CA SER A 124 -8.77 -11.27 15.11
C SER A 124 -8.78 -12.58 14.32
N VAL A 125 -9.58 -12.65 13.25
CA VAL A 125 -9.65 -13.80 12.34
C VAL A 125 -8.33 -14.04 11.60
N LEU A 126 -7.47 -13.01 11.52
CA LEU A 126 -6.19 -13.04 10.82
C LEU A 126 -4.98 -13.33 11.72
N GLU A 127 -5.18 -13.47 13.04
CA GLU A 127 -4.09 -13.77 13.99
C GLU A 127 -3.40 -15.11 13.77
#